data_AF-A0A433PE02-F1
#
_entry.id   AF-A0A433PE02-F1
#
_cell.length_a   1.000
_cell.length_b   1.000
_cell.length_c   1.000
_cell.angle_alpha   90.00
_cell.angle_beta   90.00
_cell.angle_gamma   90.00
#
_symmetry.space_group_name_H-M   'P 1'
#
loop_
_entity.id
_entity.type
_entity.pdbx_description
1 polymer ?
#
loop_
_entity_poly.entity_id
_entity_poly.type
_entity_poly.pdbx_seq_one_letter_code
_entity_poly.pdbx_strand_id
1 'polypeptide(L)'
;MADTLDEGLATAIQLWKGINLSNLQRDLDQQGLEIVENQKDSLLSRKKLAEQTRDFKKIPDEEKLQQFKVLLKGSSSSFLLLCFQPDQHYPIPRTHPTQPHSTALANLILSPISFCFAAYQGEIDSITRRTKFAENAFLSLYKVLAEAPDPSPLFEVALLSRFIYVRHALMWQLASLGTKLQALGAASSPAR
;
A
#
# COMPACT_ATOMS: atom_id res chain seq x y z
N MET A 1 15.09 -34.07 -19.48
CA MET A 1 14.15 -33.73 -18.38
C MET A 1 14.88 -33.13 -17.16
N ALA A 2 16.15 -33.47 -16.90
CA ALA A 2 16.95 -32.83 -15.85
C ALA A 2 17.30 -31.36 -16.16
N ASP A 3 17.61 -31.04 -17.42
CA ASP A 3 18.08 -29.71 -17.84
C ASP A 3 17.02 -28.61 -17.67
N THR A 4 15.75 -28.93 -17.88
CA THR A 4 14.64 -27.96 -17.81
C THR A 4 14.41 -27.43 -16.40
N LEU A 5 14.69 -28.24 -15.37
CA LEU A 5 14.53 -27.82 -13.97
C LEU A 5 15.69 -26.93 -13.51
N ASP A 6 16.92 -27.23 -13.97
CA ASP A 6 18.09 -26.41 -13.62
C ASP A 6 18.04 -25.03 -14.29
N GLU A 7 17.60 -24.99 -15.55
CA GLU A 7 17.30 -23.72 -16.26
C GLU A 7 16.18 -22.94 -15.58
N GLY A 8 15.11 -23.64 -15.15
CA GLY A 8 14.00 -23.01 -14.43
C GLY A 8 14.42 -22.40 -13.09
N LEU A 9 15.22 -23.12 -12.30
CA LEU A 9 15.78 -22.61 -11.04
C LEU A 9 16.77 -21.46 -11.26
N ALA A 10 17.63 -21.55 -12.27
CA ALA A 10 18.54 -20.46 -12.62
C ALA A 10 17.77 -19.19 -13.03
N THR A 11 16.70 -19.34 -13.81
CA THR A 11 15.82 -18.23 -14.18
C THR A 11 15.13 -17.62 -12.96
N ALA A 12 14.59 -18.47 -12.07
CA ALA A 12 13.96 -18.02 -10.84
C ALA A 12 14.94 -17.24 -9.94
N ILE A 13 16.19 -17.70 -9.82
CA ILE A 13 17.24 -16.99 -9.06
C ILE A 13 17.49 -15.60 -9.65
N GLN A 14 17.60 -15.48 -10.97
CA GLN A 14 17.83 -14.19 -11.63
C GLN A 14 16.64 -13.24 -11.45
N LEU A 15 15.41 -13.75 -11.54
CA LEU A 15 14.21 -12.96 -11.31
C LEU A 15 14.16 -12.43 -9.87
N TRP A 16 14.37 -13.28 -8.88
CA TRP A 16 14.35 -12.88 -7.46
C TRP A 16 15.49 -11.93 -7.08
N LYS A 17 16.70 -12.14 -7.64
CA LYS A 17 17.79 -11.17 -7.52
C LYS A 17 17.46 -9.83 -8.16
N GLY A 18 16.78 -9.85 -9.30
CA GLY A 18 16.32 -8.64 -9.99
C GLY A 18 15.25 -7.88 -9.21
N ILE A 19 14.33 -8.60 -8.54
CA ILE A 19 13.32 -8.01 -7.63
C ILE A 19 14.00 -7.31 -6.45
N ASN A 20 15.17 -7.79 -6.01
CA ASN A 20 15.99 -7.19 -4.95
C ASN A 20 15.17 -6.90 -3.70
N LEU A 21 14.71 -7.99 -3.06
CA LEU A 21 13.80 -7.93 -1.91
C LEU A 21 14.34 -7.02 -0.79
N SER A 22 15.65 -6.98 -0.57
CA SER A 22 16.28 -6.12 0.44
C SER A 22 16.06 -4.63 0.19
N ASN A 23 16.20 -4.18 -1.07
CA ASN A 23 15.94 -2.78 -1.41
C ASN A 23 14.45 -2.46 -1.32
N LEU A 24 13.60 -3.38 -1.81
CA LEU A 24 12.15 -3.23 -1.73
C LEU A 24 11.68 -3.14 -0.26
N GLN A 25 12.21 -3.99 0.62
CA GLN A 25 11.92 -3.96 2.05
C GLN A 25 12.32 -2.61 2.66
N ARG A 26 13.51 -2.10 2.35
CA ARG A 26 13.96 -0.79 2.84
C ARG A 26 13.08 0.37 2.36
N ASP A 27 12.67 0.35 1.09
CA ASP A 27 11.82 1.40 0.53
C ASP A 27 10.40 1.33 1.14
N LEU A 28 9.88 0.12 1.39
CA LEU A 28 8.63 -0.10 2.10
C LEU A 28 8.70 0.32 3.57
N ASP A 29 9.83 0.10 4.25
CA ASP A 29 10.06 0.58 5.62
C ASP A 29 9.96 2.12 5.69
N GLN A 30 10.62 2.80 4.75
CA GLN A 30 10.57 4.26 4.64
C GLN A 30 9.13 4.75 4.40
N GLN A 31 8.41 4.13 3.47
CA GLN A 31 7.00 4.45 3.21
C GLN A 31 6.11 4.17 4.43
N GLY A 32 6.40 3.12 5.18
CA GLY A 32 5.71 2.79 6.43
C GLY A 32 5.88 3.89 7.49
N LEU A 33 7.09 4.44 7.64
CA LEU A 33 7.36 5.56 8.54
C LEU A 33 6.59 6.83 8.13
N GLU A 34 6.62 7.16 6.84
CA GLU A 34 5.88 8.31 6.30
C GLU A 34 4.37 8.18 6.47
N ILE A 35 3.82 6.97 6.34
CA ILE A 35 2.41 6.71 6.61
C ILE A 35 2.08 6.95 8.09
N VAL A 36 2.91 6.48 9.02
CA VAL A 36 2.70 6.71 10.46
C VAL A 36 2.77 8.19 10.82
N GLU A 37 3.68 8.94 10.19
CA GLU A 37 3.76 10.39 10.35
C GLU A 37 2.50 11.09 9.78
N ASN A 38 2.09 10.73 8.56
CA ASN A 38 0.88 11.25 7.93
C ASN A 38 -0.39 10.94 8.73
N GLN A 39 -0.45 9.80 9.43
CA GLN A 39 -1.54 9.47 10.34
C GLN A 39 -1.65 10.47 11.49
N LYS A 40 -0.50 10.81 12.09
CA LYS A 40 -0.41 11.78 13.18
C LYS A 40 -0.85 13.17 12.72
N ASP A 41 -0.36 13.62 11.57
CA ASP A 41 -0.71 14.93 11.00
C ASP A 41 -2.18 14.99 10.58
N SER A 42 -2.70 13.95 9.96
CA SER A 42 -4.12 13.83 9.60
C SER A 42 -5.02 13.81 10.83
N LEU A 43 -4.59 13.22 11.95
CA LEU A 43 -5.33 13.26 13.22
C LEU A 43 -5.33 14.66 13.83
N LEU A 44 -4.19 15.34 13.85
CA LEU A 44 -4.06 16.70 14.37
C LEU A 44 -4.89 17.70 13.55
N SER A 45 -4.80 17.62 12.22
CA SER A 45 -5.57 18.46 11.29
C SER A 45 -7.08 18.31 11.50
N ARG A 46 -7.58 17.07 11.59
CA ARG A 46 -9.02 16.83 11.85
C ARG A 46 -9.47 17.28 13.23
N LYS A 47 -8.64 17.12 14.28
CA LYS A 47 -8.95 17.66 15.62
C LYS A 47 -9.06 19.17 15.60
N LYS A 48 -8.09 19.86 14.99
CA LYS A 48 -8.11 21.32 14.83
C LYS A 48 -9.34 21.78 14.06
N LEU A 49 -9.71 21.07 12.99
CA LEU A 49 -10.87 21.40 12.17
C LEU A 49 -12.19 21.19 12.93
N ALA A 50 -12.32 20.13 13.72
CA ALA A 50 -13.48 19.90 14.59
C ALA A 50 -13.60 20.97 15.69
N GLU A 51 -12.47 21.47 16.20
CA GLU A 51 -12.44 22.59 17.14
C GLU A 51 -12.87 23.90 16.46
N GLN A 52 -12.28 24.24 15.31
CA GLN A 52 -12.67 25.42 14.52
C GLN A 52 -14.15 25.37 14.12
N THR A 53 -14.68 24.19 13.78
CA THR A 53 -16.10 23.93 13.54
C THR A 53 -16.97 24.27 14.73
N ARG A 54 -16.57 23.77 15.91
CA ARG A 54 -17.30 24.00 17.16
C ARG A 54 -17.29 25.47 17.54
N ASP A 55 -16.15 26.13 17.36
CA ASP A 55 -15.98 27.53 17.71
C ASP A 55 -16.70 28.44 16.72
N PHE A 56 -16.72 28.11 15.43
CA PHE A 56 -17.52 28.80 14.41
C PHE A 56 -19.03 28.82 14.73
N LYS A 57 -19.56 27.74 15.34
CA LYS A 57 -20.97 27.69 15.78
C LYS A 57 -21.29 28.70 16.88
N LYS A 58 -20.29 29.15 17.65
CA LYS A 58 -20.46 30.09 18.78
C LYS A 58 -20.42 31.55 18.34
N ILE A 59 -20.02 31.81 17.10
CA ILE A 59 -19.83 33.17 16.55
C ILE A 59 -21.19 33.75 16.17
N PRO A 60 -21.44 35.06 16.34
CA PRO A 60 -22.64 35.71 15.82
C PRO A 60 -22.68 35.72 14.27
N ASP A 61 -23.89 35.71 13.69
CA ASP A 61 -24.11 35.53 12.24
C ASP A 61 -23.39 36.55 11.35
N GLU A 62 -23.21 37.78 11.84
CA GLU A 62 -22.52 38.88 11.13
C GLU A 62 -21.03 38.58 10.88
N GLU A 63 -20.38 37.82 11.77
CA GLU A 63 -18.96 37.46 11.68
C GLU A 63 -18.73 36.10 11.00
N LYS A 64 -19.76 35.24 10.92
CA LYS A 64 -19.68 33.92 10.26
C LYS A 64 -19.30 34.00 8.80
N LEU A 65 -19.80 34.99 8.06
CA LEU A 65 -19.52 35.16 6.63
C LEU A 65 -18.03 35.44 6.34
N GLN A 66 -17.33 36.11 7.26
CA GLN A 66 -15.89 36.38 7.13
C GLN A 66 -15.06 35.13 7.37
N GLN A 67 -15.39 34.35 8.40
CA GLN A 67 -14.66 33.11 8.71
C GLN A 67 -14.95 31.97 7.72
N PHE A 68 -16.14 31.93 7.10
CA PHE A 68 -16.49 30.95 6.07
C PHE A 68 -15.55 31.01 4.85
N LYS A 69 -15.13 32.22 4.44
CA LYS A 69 -14.18 32.41 3.34
C LYS A 69 -12.79 31.85 3.64
N VAL A 70 -12.36 31.91 4.91
CA VAL A 70 -11.05 31.40 5.34
C VAL A 70 -11.06 29.87 5.38
N LEU A 71 -12.16 29.27 5.85
CA LEU A 71 -12.34 27.80 5.89
C LEU A 71 -12.28 27.17 4.49
N LEU A 72 -12.91 27.78 3.49
CA LEU A 72 -12.91 27.27 2.10
C LEU A 72 -11.52 27.34 1.44
N LYS A 73 -10.73 28.38 1.75
CA LYS A 73 -9.44 28.62 1.10
C LYS A 73 -8.35 27.63 1.53
N GLY A 74 -8.42 27.13 2.77
CA GLY A 74 -7.52 26.07 3.26
C GLY A 74 -7.73 24.70 2.62
N SER A 75 -8.93 24.42 2.07
CA SER A 75 -9.29 23.15 1.43
C SER A 75 -9.23 23.15 -0.11
N SER A 76 -8.94 24.30 -0.73
CA SER A 76 -9.21 24.52 -2.17
C SER A 76 -8.30 23.74 -3.14
N SER A 77 -7.19 23.13 -2.71
CA SER A 77 -6.29 22.46 -3.67
C SER A 77 -6.66 21.00 -3.98
N SER A 78 -7.43 20.32 -3.11
CA SER A 78 -7.81 18.90 -3.30
C SER A 78 -9.31 18.72 -3.54
N PHE A 79 -10.13 19.71 -3.17
CA PHE A 79 -11.59 19.64 -3.21
C PHE A 79 -12.16 19.82 -4.63
N LEU A 80 -11.52 20.62 -5.47
CA LEU A 80 -11.97 20.86 -6.85
C LEU A 80 -11.83 19.64 -7.78
N LEU A 81 -10.98 18.66 -7.43
CA LEU A 81 -10.79 17.46 -8.25
C LEU A 81 -11.91 16.40 -8.04
N LEU A 82 -12.62 16.44 -6.91
CA LEU A 82 -13.66 15.46 -6.57
C LEU A 82 -15.09 15.94 -6.90
N CYS A 83 -15.32 17.26 -6.99
CA CYS A 83 -16.63 17.81 -7.33
C CYS A 83 -16.98 17.78 -8.83
N PHE A 84 -16.04 17.39 -9.71
CA PHE A 84 -16.30 17.28 -11.15
C PHE A 84 -16.81 15.89 -11.54
N GLN A 85 -17.73 15.33 -10.75
CA GLN A 85 -18.48 14.14 -11.15
C GLN A 85 -19.95 14.54 -11.34
N PRO A 86 -20.44 14.59 -12.60
CA PRO A 86 -21.74 15.17 -12.92
C PRO A 86 -22.80 14.09 -12.86
N ASP A 87 -23.36 13.81 -11.69
CA ASP A 87 -24.70 13.21 -11.60
C ASP A 87 -25.13 13.12 -10.13
N GLN A 88 -26.01 14.01 -9.69
CA GLN A 88 -27.12 13.72 -8.78
C GLN A 88 -28.04 14.96 -8.68
N HIS A 89 -29.21 14.85 -9.29
CA HIS A 89 -30.29 15.82 -9.25
C HIS A 89 -30.82 15.96 -7.81
N TYR A 90 -30.78 17.15 -7.20
CA TYR A 90 -31.35 17.38 -5.86
C TYR A 90 -32.69 18.13 -5.95
N PRO A 91 -33.76 17.68 -5.26
CA PRO A 91 -35.07 18.32 -5.34
C PRO A 91 -35.20 19.51 -4.37
N ILE A 92 -35.87 20.58 -4.81
CA ILE A 92 -36.09 21.82 -4.04
C ILE A 92 -37.46 21.72 -3.34
N PRO A 93 -37.56 21.87 -1.99
CA PRO A 93 -38.85 21.94 -1.31
C PRO A 93 -39.50 23.33 -1.49
N ARG A 94 -40.78 23.34 -1.90
CA ARG A 94 -41.62 24.55 -1.90
C ARG A 94 -42.22 24.78 -0.51
N THR A 95 -42.07 25.99 0.05
CA THR A 95 -42.78 26.41 1.27
C THR A 95 -43.56 27.71 1.05
N HIS A 96 -44.87 27.68 1.33
CA HIS A 96 -45.82 28.80 1.34
C HIS A 96 -45.63 29.67 2.62
N PRO A 97 -45.97 30.98 2.61
CA PRO A 97 -45.48 31.92 3.62
C PRO A 97 -46.49 32.24 4.73
N THR A 98 -46.02 32.37 5.98
CA THR A 98 -46.60 33.25 7.01
C THR A 98 -45.60 33.55 8.16
N GLN A 99 -45.11 34.81 8.19
CA GLN A 99 -44.51 35.60 9.31
C GLN A 99 -43.13 35.24 9.92
N PRO A 100 -42.44 36.16 10.65
CA PRO A 100 -42.19 37.60 10.45
C PRO A 100 -40.75 37.86 9.93
N HIS A 101 -40.54 39.00 9.26
CA HIS A 101 -39.39 39.26 8.36
C HIS A 101 -37.97 39.28 8.97
N SER A 102 -37.81 39.33 10.29
CA SER A 102 -36.47 39.35 10.93
C SER A 102 -35.92 37.94 11.18
N THR A 103 -36.76 37.00 11.60
CA THR A 103 -36.40 35.58 11.78
C THR A 103 -36.33 34.80 10.46
N ALA A 104 -37.04 35.26 9.43
CA ALA A 104 -37.04 34.61 8.11
C ALA A 104 -35.67 34.73 7.42
N LEU A 105 -35.01 35.90 7.48
CA LEU A 105 -33.69 36.09 6.88
C LEU A 105 -32.60 35.29 7.62
N ALA A 106 -32.65 35.26 8.96
CA ALA A 106 -31.77 34.41 9.75
C ALA A 106 -31.95 32.91 9.38
N ASN A 107 -33.20 32.43 9.26
CA ASN A 107 -33.47 31.06 8.83
C ASN A 107 -33.07 30.77 7.36
N LEU A 108 -33.18 31.75 6.46
CA LEU A 108 -32.75 31.62 5.06
C LEU A 108 -31.22 31.58 4.88
N ILE A 109 -30.45 32.16 5.81
CA ILE A 109 -28.97 32.20 5.75
C ILE A 109 -28.36 31.10 6.62
N LEU A 110 -28.97 30.74 7.76
CA LEU A 110 -28.51 29.62 8.58
C LEU A 110 -28.75 28.26 7.93
N SER A 111 -29.82 28.07 7.15
CA SER A 111 -30.10 26.76 6.55
C SER A 111 -29.07 26.34 5.50
N PRO A 112 -28.61 27.22 4.58
CA PRO A 112 -27.54 26.89 3.64
C PRO A 112 -26.19 26.75 4.34
N ILE A 113 -25.89 27.55 5.36
CA ILE A 113 -24.64 27.46 6.13
C ILE A 113 -24.58 26.13 6.90
N SER A 114 -25.67 25.74 7.55
CA SER A 114 -25.80 24.46 8.25
C SER A 114 -25.68 23.27 7.29
N PHE A 115 -26.30 23.36 6.11
CA PHE A 115 -26.18 22.35 5.06
C PHE A 115 -24.75 22.24 4.50
N CYS A 116 -24.10 23.36 4.20
CA CYS A 116 -22.69 23.38 3.80
C CYS A 116 -21.79 22.74 4.87
N PHE A 117 -22.09 22.99 6.15
CA PHE A 117 -21.35 22.39 7.25
C PHE A 117 -21.50 20.87 7.28
N ALA A 118 -22.72 20.38 7.16
CA ALA A 118 -23.01 18.95 7.13
C ALA A 118 -22.35 18.26 5.91
N ALA A 119 -22.38 18.89 4.74
CA ALA A 119 -21.73 18.38 3.53
C ALA A 119 -20.20 18.34 3.67
N TYR A 120 -19.59 19.40 4.21
CA TYR A 120 -18.15 19.46 4.45
C TYR A 120 -17.70 18.44 5.49
N GLN A 121 -18.47 18.27 6.57
CA GLN A 121 -18.23 17.25 7.59
C GLN A 121 -18.30 15.83 7.00
N GLY A 122 -19.28 15.58 6.12
CA GLY A 122 -19.39 14.32 5.39
C GLY A 122 -18.19 14.03 4.48
N GLU A 123 -17.64 15.05 3.82
CA GLU A 123 -16.44 14.87 2.98
C GLU A 123 -15.19 14.61 3.83
N ILE A 124 -15.04 15.28 4.99
CA ILE A 124 -13.94 14.98 5.95
C ILE A 124 -14.00 13.52 6.39
N ASP A 125 -15.21 13.01 6.67
CA ASP A 125 -15.42 11.63 7.09
C ASP A 125 -15.16 10.64 5.94
N SER A 126 -15.55 10.98 4.71
CA SER A 126 -15.25 10.22 3.48
C SER A 126 -13.75 10.10 3.24
N ILE A 127 -13.02 11.24 3.23
CA ILE A 127 -11.56 11.28 3.05
C ILE A 127 -10.89 10.47 4.17
N THR A 128 -11.28 10.69 5.43
CA THR A 128 -10.81 9.93 6.58
C THR A 128 -10.94 8.42 6.37
N ARG A 129 -12.11 7.96 5.90
CA ARG A 129 -12.37 6.53 5.71
C ARG A 129 -11.50 5.96 4.60
N ARG A 130 -11.37 6.67 3.48
CA ARG A 130 -10.53 6.27 2.34
C ARG A 130 -9.05 6.19 2.73
N THR A 131 -8.54 7.19 3.44
CA THR A 131 -7.16 7.21 3.94
C THR A 131 -6.89 6.03 4.88
N LYS A 132 -7.74 5.81 5.89
CA LYS A 132 -7.59 4.66 6.80
C LYS A 132 -7.63 3.30 6.10
N PHE A 133 -8.47 3.16 5.07
CA PHE A 133 -8.52 1.93 4.29
C PHE A 133 -7.21 1.68 3.55
N ALA A 134 -6.68 2.70 2.87
CA ALA A 134 -5.41 2.61 2.14
C ALA A 134 -4.23 2.29 3.08
N GLU A 135 -4.15 2.97 4.23
CA GLU A 135 -3.11 2.73 5.24
C GLU A 135 -3.17 1.31 5.80
N ASN A 136 -4.38 0.82 6.14
CA ASN A 136 -4.54 -0.54 6.65
C ASN A 136 -4.20 -1.59 5.59
N ALA A 137 -4.60 -1.36 4.34
CA ALA A 137 -4.23 -2.24 3.23
C ALA A 137 -2.70 -2.28 3.04
N PHE A 138 -2.04 -1.13 3.05
CA PHE A 138 -0.58 -1.05 3.00
C PHE A 138 0.07 -1.82 4.15
N LEU A 139 -0.32 -1.55 5.40
CA LEU A 139 0.26 -2.20 6.58
C LEU A 139 0.04 -3.71 6.58
N SER A 140 -1.09 -4.19 6.04
CA SER A 140 -1.35 -5.64 5.92
C SER A 140 -0.38 -6.32 4.95
N LEU A 141 -0.09 -5.70 3.80
CA LEU A 141 0.85 -6.22 2.82
C LEU A 141 2.30 -6.09 3.30
N TYR A 142 2.64 -4.94 3.87
CA TYR A 142 3.96 -4.65 4.41
C TYR A 142 4.39 -5.68 5.45
N LYS A 143 3.51 -6.04 6.40
CA LYS A 143 3.85 -7.06 7.41
C LYS A 143 4.27 -8.39 6.79
N VAL A 144 3.53 -8.85 5.79
CA VAL A 144 3.83 -10.11 5.10
C VAL A 144 5.15 -10.01 4.32
N LEU A 145 5.39 -8.88 3.65
CA LEU A 145 6.59 -8.67 2.85
C LEU A 145 7.86 -8.42 3.70
N ALA A 146 7.72 -7.79 4.85
CA ALA A 146 8.82 -7.53 5.77
C ALA A 146 9.31 -8.79 6.48
N GLU A 147 8.40 -9.74 6.75
CA GLU A 147 8.74 -11.02 7.39
C GLU A 147 9.22 -12.09 6.38
N ALA A 148 9.00 -11.87 5.08
CA ALA A 148 9.34 -12.84 4.05
C ALA A 148 10.88 -12.93 3.87
N PRO A 149 11.49 -14.13 4.08
CA PRO A 149 12.90 -14.33 3.76
C PRO A 149 13.12 -14.35 2.25
N ASP A 150 14.28 -13.88 1.81
CA ASP A 150 14.68 -13.95 0.39
C ASP A 150 14.74 -15.42 -0.08
N PRO A 151 14.00 -15.81 -1.14
CA PRO A 151 14.03 -17.17 -1.66
C PRO A 151 15.24 -17.47 -2.55
N SER A 152 15.96 -16.46 -3.07
CA SER A 152 17.16 -16.65 -3.90
C SER A 152 18.21 -17.60 -3.29
N PRO A 153 18.64 -17.44 -2.01
CA PRO A 153 19.64 -18.34 -1.41
C PRO A 153 19.16 -19.79 -1.33
N LEU A 154 17.86 -20.04 -1.14
CA LEU A 154 17.32 -21.40 -1.10
C LEU A 154 17.41 -22.08 -2.47
N PHE A 155 17.11 -21.36 -3.54
CA PHE A 155 17.24 -21.87 -4.91
C PHE A 155 18.69 -22.14 -5.28
N GLU A 156 19.63 -21.30 -4.84
CA GLU A 156 21.07 -21.52 -5.04
C GLU A 156 21.53 -22.80 -4.35
N VAL A 157 21.15 -23.01 -3.09
CA VAL A 157 21.48 -24.23 -2.34
C VAL A 157 20.89 -25.47 -3.02
N ALA A 158 19.66 -25.38 -3.54
CA ALA A 158 19.02 -26.49 -4.25
C ALA A 158 19.78 -26.87 -5.54
N LEU A 159 20.18 -25.89 -6.35
CA LEU A 159 21.01 -26.12 -7.54
C LEU A 159 22.38 -26.70 -7.16
N LEU A 160 23.06 -26.10 -6.19
CA LEU A 160 24.38 -26.55 -5.75
C LEU A 160 24.36 -27.99 -5.22
N SER A 161 23.36 -28.33 -4.40
CA SER A 161 23.21 -29.68 -3.86
C SER A 161 23.06 -30.72 -4.97
N ARG A 162 22.32 -30.37 -6.03
CA ARG A 162 22.12 -31.23 -7.19
C ARG A 162 23.41 -31.42 -8.00
N PHE A 163 24.17 -30.35 -8.25
CA PHE A 163 25.48 -30.44 -8.90
C PHE A 163 26.46 -31.30 -8.09
N ILE A 164 26.50 -31.12 -6.77
CA ILE A 164 27.36 -31.91 -5.88
C ILE A 164 26.97 -33.39 -5.93
N TYR A 165 25.68 -33.70 -5.88
CA TYR A 165 25.17 -35.07 -5.97
C TYR A 165 25.57 -35.74 -7.29
N VAL A 166 25.33 -35.08 -8.42
CA VAL A 166 25.69 -35.60 -9.75
C VAL A 166 27.20 -35.80 -9.87
N ARG A 167 28.01 -34.84 -9.40
CA ARG A 167 29.46 -34.96 -9.36
C ARG A 167 29.90 -36.16 -8.52
N HIS A 168 29.31 -36.36 -7.35
CA HIS A 168 29.65 -37.48 -6.47
C HIS A 168 29.27 -38.83 -7.09
N ALA A 169 28.10 -38.93 -7.72
CA ALA A 169 27.67 -40.12 -8.45
C ALA A 169 28.64 -40.45 -9.62
N LEU A 170 29.06 -39.44 -10.39
CA LEU A 170 30.04 -39.59 -11.46
C LEU A 170 31.41 -40.03 -10.94
N MET A 171 31.89 -39.44 -9.84
CA MET A 171 33.15 -39.86 -9.22
C MET A 171 33.11 -41.32 -8.79
N TRP A 172 31.98 -41.78 -8.23
CA TRP A 172 31.80 -43.19 -7.86
C TRP A 172 31.80 -44.12 -9.07
N GLN A 173 31.14 -43.72 -10.16
CA GLN A 173 31.15 -44.49 -11.42
C GLN A 173 32.57 -44.58 -12.01
N LEU A 174 33.30 -43.47 -12.07
CA LEU A 174 34.67 -43.42 -12.56
C LEU A 174 35.61 -44.31 -11.73
N ALA A 175 35.49 -44.27 -10.41
CA ALA A 175 36.24 -45.16 -9.53
C ALA A 175 35.94 -46.64 -9.80
N SER A 176 34.66 -46.98 -10.02
CA SER A 176 34.25 -48.36 -10.34
C SER A 176 34.74 -48.83 -11.72
N LEU A 177 34.90 -47.92 -12.68
CA LEU A 177 35.47 -48.21 -14.00
C LEU A 177 36.98 -48.41 -13.92
N GLY A 178 37.66 -47.58 -13.12
CA GLY A 178 39.10 -47.73 -12.87
C GLY A 178 39.46 -49.10 -12.29
N THR A 179 38.70 -49.57 -11.30
CA THR A 179 38.93 -50.92 -10.72
C THR A 179 38.67 -52.05 -11.72
N LYS A 180 37.64 -51.92 -12.58
CA LYS A 180 37.38 -52.89 -13.65
C LYS A 180 38.51 -52.96 -14.67
N LEU A 181 39.04 -51.82 -15.11
CA LEU A 181 40.16 -51.76 -16.06
C LEU A 181 41.43 -52.38 -15.48
N GLN A 182 41.70 -52.14 -14.20
CA GLN A 182 42.86 -52.71 -13.50
C GLN A 182 42.76 -54.24 -13.39
N ALA A 183 41.57 -54.77 -13.15
CA ALA A 183 41.31 -56.22 -13.17
C ALA A 183 41.51 -56.84 -14.56
N LEU A 184 41.10 -56.16 -15.63
CA LEU A 184 41.32 -56.62 -17.01
C LEU A 184 42.80 -56.60 -17.41
N GLY A 185 43.57 -55.60 -16.94
CA GLY A 185 45.01 -55.54 -17.16
C GLY A 185 45.79 -56.62 -16.39
N ALA A 186 45.34 -57.01 -15.20
CA ALA A 186 45.93 -58.12 -14.45
C ALA A 186 45.67 -59.48 -15.10
N ALA A 187 44.52 -59.65 -15.77
CA ALA A 187 44.15 -60.89 -16.46
C ALA A 187 44.88 -61.11 -17.80
N SER A 188 45.48 -60.06 -18.40
CA SER A 188 46.17 -60.15 -19.70
C SER A 188 47.69 -60.34 -19.60
N SER A 189 48.27 -60.37 -18.40
CA SER A 189 49.68 -60.71 -18.19
C SER A 189 49.85 -62.24 -18.23
N PRO A 190 50.45 -62.84 -19.28
CA PRO A 190 50.68 -64.27 -19.31
C PRO A 190 51.78 -64.60 -18.31
N ALA A 191 51.47 -65.51 -17.38
CA ALA A 191 52.45 -66.12 -16.49
C ALA A 191 53.63 -66.63 -17.33
N ARG A 192 54.81 -66.04 -17.10
CA ARG A 192 56.09 -66.48 -17.66
C ARG A 192 56.61 -67.68 -16.88
#